data_AF-A0A2V9WBB4-F1
#
_entry.id   AF-A0A2V9WBB4-F1
#
_cell.length_a   1.000
_cell.length_b   1.000
_cell.length_c   1.000
_cell.angle_alpha   90.00
_cell.angle_beta   90.00
_cell.angle_gamma   90.00
#
_symmetry.space_group_name_H-M   'P 1'
#
loop_
_entity.id
_entity.type
_entity.pdbx_description
1 polymer ?
#
loop_
_entity_poly.entity_id
_entity_poly.type
_entity_poly.pdbx_seq_one_letter_code
_entity_poly.pdbx_strand_id
1 'polypeptide(L)'
;MDKASPLQMHLYARQLQGEKRQDEAFVIFRSNAKKYPNEWFVHSGLGRIYSSQGDFDNAAKEMKIALASAPDSFKPGIQGLIKRLESKDDINK
;
A
#
# COMPACT_ATOMS: atom_id res chain seq x y z
N MET A 1 -13.19 -23.73 -2.23
CA MET A 1 -12.44 -22.66 -2.92
C MET A 1 -11.87 -21.76 -1.85
N ASP A 2 -10.61 -21.95 -1.49
CA ASP A 2 -9.98 -21.15 -0.46
C ASP A 2 -9.85 -19.71 -0.95
N LYS A 3 -10.55 -18.80 -0.29
CA LYS A 3 -10.46 -17.37 -0.57
C LYS A 3 -9.04 -16.94 -0.19
N ALA A 4 -8.31 -16.32 -1.12
CA ALA A 4 -6.99 -15.78 -0.84
C ALA A 4 -7.04 -14.88 0.41
N SER A 5 -6.06 -15.03 1.31
CA SER A 5 -5.95 -14.22 2.51
C SER A 5 -5.71 -12.74 2.15
N PRO A 6 -6.05 -11.77 3.02
CA PRO A 6 -5.78 -10.36 2.75
C PRO A 6 -4.30 -10.10 2.44
N LEU A 7 -3.40 -10.83 3.11
CA LEU A 7 -1.96 -10.75 2.83
C LEU A 7 -1.62 -11.29 1.43
N GLN A 8 -2.17 -12.44 1.03
CA GLN A 8 -1.95 -12.99 -0.31
C GLN A 8 -2.45 -12.04 -1.40
N MET A 9 -3.62 -11.43 -1.24
CA MET A 9 -4.13 -10.42 -2.17
C MET A 9 -3.20 -9.20 -2.25
N HIS A 10 -2.68 -8.73 -1.11
CA HIS A 10 -1.75 -7.61 -1.08
C HIS A 10 -0.43 -7.95 -1.80
N LEU A 11 0.15 -9.11 -1.51
CA LEU A 11 1.40 -9.55 -2.12
C LEU A 11 1.24 -9.76 -3.64
N TYR A 12 0.10 -10.30 -4.08
CA TYR A 12 -0.17 -10.43 -5.50
C TYR A 12 -0.29 -9.07 -6.21
N ALA A 13 -0.96 -8.09 -5.59
CA ALA A 13 -0.97 -6.72 -6.12
C ALA A 13 0.45 -6.12 -6.20
N ARG A 14 1.30 -6.34 -5.18
CA ARG A 14 2.72 -5.91 -5.23
C ARG A 14 3.50 -6.59 -6.36
N GLN A 15 3.25 -7.87 -6.62
CA GLN A 15 3.84 -8.60 -7.74
C GLN A 15 3.44 -7.97 -9.08
N LEU A 16 2.15 -7.67 -9.27
CA LEU A 16 1.65 -7.00 -10.47
C LEU A 16 2.30 -5.63 -10.70
N GLN A 17 2.56 -4.85 -9.63
CA GLN A 17 3.33 -3.60 -9.77
C GLN A 17 4.74 -3.85 -10.29
N GLY A 18 5.43 -4.89 -9.81
CA GLY A 18 6.75 -5.29 -10.33
C GLY A 18 6.72 -5.71 -11.81
N GLU A 19 5.60 -6.26 -12.27
CA GLU A 19 5.32 -6.60 -13.67
C GLU A 19 4.88 -5.39 -14.52
N LYS A 20 4.92 -4.17 -13.97
CA LYS A 20 4.42 -2.93 -14.60
C LYS A 20 2.90 -2.94 -14.88
N ARG A 21 2.15 -3.82 -14.23
CA ARG A 21 0.69 -3.96 -14.34
C ARG A 21 -0.01 -3.18 -13.24
N GLN A 22 0.24 -1.87 -13.24
CA GLN A 22 -0.14 -0.98 -12.15
C GLN A 22 -1.66 -0.89 -11.93
N ASP A 23 -2.44 -0.82 -13.01
CA ASP A 23 -3.90 -0.69 -12.94
C ASP A 23 -4.54 -1.93 -12.30
N GLU A 24 -4.06 -3.11 -12.67
CA GLU A 24 -4.53 -4.38 -12.10
C GLU A 24 -4.17 -4.49 -10.62
N ALA A 25 -2.95 -4.09 -10.23
CA ALA A 25 -2.56 -4.02 -8.83
C ALA A 25 -3.50 -3.11 -8.02
N PHE A 26 -3.87 -1.95 -8.57
CA PHE A 26 -4.75 -0.99 -7.90
C PHE A 26 -6.19 -1.48 -7.75
N VAL A 27 -6.70 -2.26 -8.71
CA VAL A 27 -7.99 -2.95 -8.57
C VAL A 27 -7.95 -3.89 -7.36
N ILE A 28 -6.86 -4.64 -7.20
CA ILE A 28 -6.71 -5.60 -6.10
C ILE A 28 -6.53 -4.89 -4.76
N PHE A 29 -5.71 -3.83 -4.68
CA PHE A 29 -5.59 -3.03 -3.44
C PHE A 29 -6.92 -2.43 -3.01
N ARG A 30 -7.73 -1.86 -3.92
CA ARG A 30 -9.07 -1.35 -3.60
C ARG A 30 -10.00 -2.45 -3.09
N SER A 31 -9.98 -3.61 -3.73
CA SER A 31 -10.76 -4.78 -3.30
C SER A 31 -10.34 -5.26 -1.90
N ASN A 32 -9.04 -5.28 -1.63
CA ASN A 32 -8.49 -5.66 -0.33
C ASN A 32 -8.90 -4.66 0.76
N ALA A 33 -8.78 -3.35 0.47
CA ALA A 33 -9.20 -2.28 1.38
C ALA A 33 -10.69 -2.30 1.72
N LYS A 34 -11.55 -2.60 0.74
CA LYS A 34 -12.98 -2.73 0.98
C LYS A 34 -13.33 -3.90 1.91
N LYS A 35 -12.57 -4.99 1.85
CA LYS A 35 -12.88 -6.23 2.60
C LYS A 35 -12.16 -6.32 3.94
N TYR A 36 -10.97 -5.75 4.05
CA TYR A 36 -10.07 -5.89 5.20
C TYR A 36 -9.46 -4.53 5.59
N PRO A 37 -10.29 -3.54 5.97
CA PRO A 37 -9.84 -2.16 6.15
C PRO A 37 -8.90 -1.93 7.32
N ASN A 38 -8.74 -2.90 8.24
CA ASN A 38 -7.98 -2.73 9.48
C ASN A 38 -6.53 -3.27 9.41
N GLU A 39 -6.14 -3.87 8.29
CA GLU A 39 -4.81 -4.46 8.12
C GLU A 39 -3.78 -3.39 7.75
N TRP A 40 -2.64 -3.34 8.45
CA TRP A 40 -1.61 -2.30 8.20
C TRP A 40 -1.12 -2.31 6.75
N PHE A 41 -0.95 -3.50 6.15
CA PHE A 41 -0.49 -3.62 4.77
C PHE A 41 -1.56 -3.14 3.78
N VAL A 42 -2.84 -3.21 4.11
CA VAL A 42 -3.93 -2.68 3.28
C VAL A 42 -3.85 -1.17 3.18
N HIS A 43 -3.60 -0.46 4.28
CA HIS A 43 -3.33 0.98 4.25
C HIS A 43 -2.10 1.31 3.40
N SER A 44 -1.06 0.47 3.44
CA SER A 44 0.08 0.64 2.54
C SER A 44 -0.28 0.48 1.04
N GLY A 45 -1.32 -0.31 0.73
CA GLY A 45 -1.87 -0.43 -0.63
C GLY A 45 -2.64 0.82 -1.05
N LEU A 46 -3.44 1.40 -0.14
CA LEU A 46 -4.12 2.69 -0.37
C LEU A 46 -3.12 3.83 -0.56
N GLY A 47 -2.06 3.88 0.25
CA GLY A 47 -1.00 4.87 0.10
C GLY A 47 -0.33 4.83 -1.28
N ARG A 48 -0.18 3.64 -1.86
CA ARG A 48 0.34 3.48 -3.23
C ARG A 48 -0.64 3.99 -4.30
N ILE A 49 -1.94 3.81 -4.09
CA ILE A 49 -2.96 4.36 -5.00
C ILE A 49 -2.95 5.89 -4.95
N TYR A 50 -2.91 6.50 -3.76
CA TYR A 50 -2.83 7.96 -3.65
C TYR A 50 -1.52 8.51 -4.23
N SER A 51 -0.40 7.83 -4.01
CA SER A 51 0.91 8.21 -4.57
C SER A 51 0.89 8.30 -6.09
N SER A 52 0.24 7.34 -6.78
CA SER A 52 0.17 7.35 -8.26
C SER A 52 -0.74 8.45 -8.81
N GLN A 53 -1.63 8.99 -7.99
CA GLN A 53 -2.50 10.12 -8.32
C GLN A 53 -1.79 11.47 -8.06
N GLY A 54 -0.57 11.47 -7.52
CA GLY A 54 0.13 12.67 -7.07
C GLY A 54 -0.40 13.23 -5.75
N ASP A 55 -1.33 12.54 -5.10
CA ASP A 55 -1.87 12.91 -3.79
C ASP A 55 -0.94 12.37 -2.68
N PHE A 56 0.25 12.94 -2.62
CA PHE A 56 1.29 12.49 -1.70
C PHE A 56 0.92 12.73 -0.24
N ASP A 57 0.08 13.74 0.04
CA ASP A 57 -0.38 14.05 1.39
C ASP A 57 -1.29 12.94 1.92
N ASN A 58 -2.29 12.50 1.15
CA ASN A 58 -3.13 11.38 1.56
C ASN A 58 -2.37 10.05 1.50
N ALA A 59 -1.43 9.89 0.58
CA ALA A 59 -0.55 8.73 0.57
C ALA A 59 0.26 8.60 1.88
N ALA A 60 0.83 9.71 2.35
CA ALA A 60 1.59 9.74 3.60
C ALA A 60 0.70 9.48 4.82
N LYS A 61 -0.54 9.99 4.83
CA LYS A 61 -1.52 9.70 5.89
C LYS A 61 -1.83 8.20 5.97
N GLU A 62 -2.11 7.55 4.85
CA GLU A 62 -2.35 6.10 4.82
C GLU A 62 -1.12 5.31 5.29
N MET A 63 0.09 5.71 4.89
CA MET A 63 1.30 5.07 5.38
C MET A 63 1.55 5.28 6.88
N LYS A 64 1.14 6.42 7.45
CA LYS A 64 1.18 6.66 8.90
C LYS A 64 0.19 5.76 9.65
N ILE A 65 -1.00 5.50 9.08
CA ILE A 65 -1.94 4.53 9.64
C ILE A 65 -1.31 3.13 9.59
N ALA A 66 -0.71 2.73 8.47
CA ALA A 66 0.00 1.47 8.35
C ALA A 66 1.14 1.35 9.40
N LEU A 67 1.92 2.41 9.60
CA LEU A 67 3.02 2.43 10.56
C LEU A 67 2.57 2.16 12.00
N ALA A 68 1.39 2.64 12.39
CA ALA A 68 0.89 2.56 13.76
C ALA A 68 0.63 1.12 14.22
N SER A 69 0.23 0.22 13.32
CA SER A 69 -0.11 -1.18 13.62
C SER A 69 0.79 -2.22 12.95
N ALA A 70 1.78 -1.79 12.15
CA ALA A 70 2.75 -2.69 11.54
C ALA A 70 3.65 -3.36 12.59
N PRO A 71 4.06 -4.64 12.38
CA PRO A 71 5.11 -5.25 13.18
C PRO A 71 6.42 -4.48 13.08
N ASP A 72 7.23 -4.48 14.14
CA ASP A 72 8.45 -3.65 14.24
C ASP A 72 9.44 -3.87 13.11
N SER A 73 9.52 -5.10 12.57
CA SER A 73 10.38 -5.43 11.42
C SER A 73 10.02 -4.67 10.14
N PHE A 74 8.76 -4.22 9.98
CA PHE A 74 8.30 -3.48 8.80
C PHE A 74 8.32 -1.97 8.98
N LYS A 75 8.34 -1.48 10.24
CA LYS A 75 8.27 -0.04 10.54
C LYS A 75 9.36 0.79 9.85
N PRO A 76 10.65 0.39 9.82
CA PRO A 76 11.69 1.18 9.16
C PRO A 76 11.42 1.37 7.66
N GLY A 77 10.92 0.32 6.98
CA GLY A 77 10.56 0.40 5.57
C GLY A 77 9.40 1.37 5.33
N ILE A 78 8.35 1.30 6.16
CA ILE A 78 7.19 2.20 6.07
C ILE A 78 7.60 3.65 6.34
N GLN A 79 8.46 3.89 7.33
CA GLN A 79 9.01 5.23 7.62
C GLN A 79 9.78 5.80 6.42
N GLY A 80 10.56 4.97 5.73
CA GLY A 80 11.23 5.37 4.48
C GLY A 80 10.25 5.79 3.39
N LEU A 81 9.15 5.05 3.22
CA LEU A 81 8.09 5.41 2.27
C LEU A 81 7.39 6.72 2.66
N ILE A 82 7.10 6.95 3.94
CA ILE A 82 6.51 8.20 4.42
C ILE A 82 7.41 9.39 4.05
N LYS A 83 8.72 9.30 4.29
CA LYS A 83 9.67 10.38 3.96
C LYS A 83 9.71 10.68 2.46
N ARG A 84 9.67 9.64 1.61
CA ARG A 84 9.59 9.80 0.15
C ARG A 84 8.31 10.54 -0.25
N LEU A 85 7.17 10.12 0.29
CA LEU A 85 5.88 10.76 0.03
C LEU A 85 5.85 12.22 0.50
N GLU A 86 6.35 12.51 1.70
CA GLU A 86 6.47 13.89 2.22
C GLU A 86 7.39 14.76 1.36
N SER A 87 8.32 14.14 0.61
CA SER A 87 9.18 14.80 -0.38
C SER A 87 8.57 14.84 -1.79
N LYS A 88 7.30 14.45 -1.94
CA LYS A 88 6.57 14.35 -3.21
C LYS A 88 7.20 13.38 -4.22
N ASP A 89 7.87 12.34 -3.71
CA ASP A 89 8.41 11.25 -4.51
C ASP A 89 7.41 10.09 -4.60
N ASP A 90 7.10 9.66 -5.82
CA ASP A 90 6.15 8.58 -6.07
C ASP A 90 6.78 7.23 -5.74
N ILE A 91 6.24 6.58 -4.71
CA ILE A 91 6.74 5.31 -4.19
C ILE A 91 6.41 4.10 -5.06
N ASN A 92 5.74 4.31 -6.19
CA ASN A 92 5.44 3.29 -7.18
C ASN A 92 6.53 3.14 -8.26
N LYS A 93 7.51 4.05 -8.30
CA LYS A 93 8.64 4.02 -9.24
C LYS A 93 9.82 3.25 -8.68
#